data_AF-A0A1Y6F4C9-F1
#
_entry.id   AF-A0A1Y6F4C9-F1
#
_cell.length_a   1.000
_cell.length_b   1.000
_cell.length_c   1.000
_cell.angle_alpha   90.00
_cell.angle_beta   90.00
_cell.angle_gamma   90.00
#
_symmetry.space_group_name_H-M   'P 1'
#
loop_
_entity.id
_entity.type
_entity.pdbx_description
1 polymer ?
#
loop_
_entity_poly.entity_id
_entity_poly.type
_entity_poly.pdbx_seq_one_letter_code
_entity_poly.pdbx_strand_id
1 'polypeptide(L)' 'MDLNRQYAKHQQALMGADCAANDDDRLAKLAKASRIAGRISDFQHGLGAAAACAWSKAQFANSTQVKAGFETP' A
#
# COMPACT_ATOMS: atom_id res chain seq x y z
N MET A 1 4.75 6.21 5.89
CA MET A 1 5.89 5.67 5.11
C MET A 1 6.00 6.48 3.83
N ASP A 2 7.21 6.76 3.33
CA ASP A 2 7.39 7.34 1.99
C ASP A 2 7.42 6.21 0.95
N LEU A 3 6.37 6.14 0.14
CA LEU A 3 6.17 5.04 -0.81
C LEU A 3 7.17 5.10 -1.98
N ASN A 4 7.44 6.30 -2.51
CA ASN A 4 8.38 6.49 -3.62
C ASN A 4 9.80 6.08 -3.22
N ARG A 5 10.25 6.51 -2.02
CA ARG A 5 11.55 6.11 -1.50
C ARG A 5 11.66 4.59 -1.33
N GLN A 6 10.56 3.92 -1.01
CA GLN A 6 10.55 2.48 -0.80
C GLN A 6 10.55 1.72 -2.13
N TYR A 7 9.81 2.19 -3.15
CA TYR A 7 9.92 1.67 -4.51
C TYR A 7 11.33 1.87 -5.09
N ALA A 8 11.93 3.05 -4.90
CA ALA A 8 13.31 3.31 -5.35
C ALA A 8 14.31 2.33 -4.72
N LYS A 9 14.21 2.07 -3.40
CA LYS A 9 15.04 1.07 -2.73
C LYS A 9 14.78 -0.36 -3.21
N HIS A 10 13.53 -0.68 -3.52
CA HIS A 10 13.16 -1.99 -4.06
C HIS A 10 13.81 -2.20 -5.44
N GLN A 11 13.63 -1.24 -6.35
CA GLN A 11 14.25 -1.26 -7.68
C GLN A 11 15.78 -1.31 -7.59
N GLN A 12 16.39 -0.53 -6.70
CA GLN A 12 17.83 -0.58 -6.46
C GLN A 12 18.28 -1.97 -6.00
N ALA A 13 17.51 -2.64 -5.13
CA ALA A 13 17.84 -3.98 -4.67
C ALA A 13 17.73 -5.02 -5.80
N LEU A 14 16.73 -4.91 -6.68
CA LEU A 14 16.59 -5.78 -7.85
C LEU A 14 17.72 -5.59 -8.86
N MET A 15 18.01 -4.35 -9.26
CA MET A 15 19.13 -4.05 -10.15
C MET A 15 20.46 -4.50 -9.54
N GLY A 16 20.64 -4.31 -8.24
CA GLY A 16 21.82 -4.76 -7.52
C GLY A 16 21.92 -6.29 -7.35
N ALA A 17 20.84 -7.04 -7.55
CA ALA A 17 20.86 -8.50 -7.60
C ALA A 17 21.22 -9.00 -9.00
N ASP A 18 20.73 -8.32 -10.03
CA ASP A 18 21.04 -8.61 -11.44
C ASP A 18 22.54 -8.44 -11.73
N CYS A 19 23.17 -7.41 -11.16
CA CYS A 19 24.61 -7.17 -11.28
C CYS A 19 25.47 -7.86 -10.19
N ALA A 20 24.94 -8.83 -9.44
CA ALA A 20 25.69 -9.45 -8.35
C ALA A 20 26.84 -10.34 -8.87
N ALA A 21 27.98 -10.28 -8.20
CA ALA A 21 29.18 -11.04 -8.60
C ALA A 21 29.14 -12.53 -8.22
N ASN A 22 28.25 -12.91 -7.29
CA ASN A 22 28.06 -14.28 -6.83
C ASN A 22 26.63 -14.50 -6.34
N ASP A 23 26.27 -15.77 -6.13
CA ASP A 23 24.92 -16.17 -5.75
C ASP A 23 24.52 -15.73 -4.34
N ASP A 24 25.44 -15.71 -3.38
CA ASP A 24 25.14 -15.28 -2.01
C ASP A 24 24.76 -13.80 -1.96
N ASP A 25 25.52 -12.96 -2.67
CA ASP A 25 25.23 -11.54 -2.84
C ASP A 25 23.91 -11.33 -3.58
N ARG A 26 23.65 -12.12 -4.63
CA ARG A 26 22.37 -12.09 -5.36
C ARG A 26 21.21 -12.41 -4.44
N LEU A 27 21.31 -13.49 -3.66
CA LEU A 27 20.29 -13.92 -2.69
C LEU A 27 20.06 -12.88 -1.61
N ALA A 28 21.12 -12.27 -1.06
CA ALA A 28 21.00 -11.21 -0.06
C ALA A 28 20.25 -9.98 -0.61
N LYS A 29 20.53 -9.60 -1.86
CA LYS A 29 19.85 -8.47 -2.54
C LYS A 29 18.39 -8.80 -2.83
N LEU A 30 18.08 -10.03 -3.28
CA LEU A 30 16.70 -10.48 -3.48
C LEU A 30 15.92 -10.56 -2.17
N ALA A 31 16.53 -11.05 -1.08
CA ALA A 31 15.91 -11.05 0.24
C ALA A 31 15.59 -9.61 0.71
N LYS A 32 16.50 -8.66 0.47
CA LYS A 32 16.25 -7.24 0.73
C LYS A 32 15.10 -6.70 -0.13
N ALA A 33 15.05 -7.03 -1.42
CA ALA A 33 13.97 -6.61 -2.31
C ALA A 33 12.60 -7.15 -1.84
N SER A 34 12.54 -8.44 -1.51
CA SER A 34 11.34 -9.12 -0.98
C SER A 34 10.84 -8.48 0.31
N ARG A 35 11.73 -8.21 1.27
CA ARG A 35 11.38 -7.51 2.51
C ARG A 35 10.78 -6.12 2.26
N ILE A 36 11.30 -5.39 1.27
CA ILE A 36 10.75 -4.07 0.92
C ILE A 36 9.35 -4.22 0.27
N ALA A 37 9.18 -5.21 -0.61
CA ALA A 37 7.89 -5.50 -1.24
C ALA A 37 6.81 -5.85 -0.20
N GLY A 38 7.15 -6.65 0.81
CA GLY A 38 6.25 -6.96 1.92
C GLY A 38 5.79 -5.70 2.66
N ARG A 39 6.72 -4.81 3.02
CA ARG A 39 6.39 -3.54 3.69
C ARG A 39 5.51 -2.62 2.83
N ILE A 40 5.70 -2.62 1.51
CA ILE A 40 4.87 -1.86 0.57
C ILE A 40 3.45 -2.44 0.55
N SER A 41 3.34 -3.78 0.45
CA SER A 41 2.07 -4.49 0.45
C SER A 41 1.27 -4.22 1.72
N ASP A 42 1.88 -4.39 2.90
CA ASP A 42 1.23 -4.13 4.19
C ASP A 42 0.68 -2.70 4.28
N PHE A 43 1.50 -1.72 3.85
CA PHE A 43 1.12 -0.32 3.89
C PHE A 43 -0.05 -0.01 2.95
N GLN A 44 0.00 -0.52 1.71
CA GLN A 44 -1.08 -0.34 0.74
C GLN A 44 -2.36 -1.04 1.18
N HIS A 45 -2.26 -2.22 1.79
CA HIS A 45 -3.40 -2.94 2.36
C HIS A 45 -4.05 -2.13 3.49
N GLY A 46 -3.25 -1.55 4.39
CA GLY A 46 -3.74 -0.67 5.45
C GLY A 46 -4.44 0.58 4.90
N LEU A 47 -3.86 1.22 3.88
CA LEU A 47 -4.48 2.35 3.19
C LEU A 47 -5.81 1.96 2.52
N GLY A 48 -5.85 0.83 1.82
CA GLY A 48 -7.06 0.33 1.16
C GLY A 48 -8.16 0.02 2.16
N ALA A 49 -7.83 -0.64 3.27
CA ALA A 49 -8.78 -0.91 4.35
C ALA A 49 -9.33 0.40 4.97
N ALA A 50 -8.46 1.38 5.21
CA ALA A 50 -8.89 2.69 5.73
C ALA A 50 -9.81 3.43 4.73
N ALA A 51 -9.47 3.41 3.44
CA ALA A 51 -10.28 4.02 2.38
C ALA A 51 -11.65 3.34 2.26
N ALA A 52 -11.71 2.01 2.26
CA ALA A 52 -12.97 1.26 2.23
C ALA A 52 -13.86 1.58 3.43
N CYS A 53 -13.28 1.67 4.64
CA CYS A 53 -14.00 2.11 5.84
C CYS A 53 -14.54 3.55 5.70
N ALA A 54 -13.76 4.46 5.12
CA ALA A 54 -14.20 5.84 4.89
C ALA A 54 -15.36 5.92 3.90
N TRP A 55 -15.31 5.17 2.79
CA TRP A 55 -16.41 5.09 1.83
C TRP A 55 -17.67 4.46 2.44
N SER A 56 -17.51 3.38 3.22
CA SER A 56 -18.62 2.76 3.95
C SER A 56 -19.28 3.74 4.93
N LYS A 57 -18.50 4.55 5.66
CA LYS A 57 -19.07 5.61 6.50
C LYS A 57 -19.75 6.71 5.70
N ALA A 58 -19.16 7.12 4.57
CA ALA A 58 -19.71 8.17 3.70
C ALA A 58 -21.06 7.78 3.09
N GLN A 59 -21.23 6.52 2.62
CA GLN A 59 -22.52 6.05 2.10
C GLN A 59 -23.62 6.11 3.18
N PHE A 60 -23.33 5.71 4.42
CA PHE A 60 -24.32 5.76 5.50
C PHE A 60 -24.68 7.19 5.88
N ALA A 61 -23.69 8.09 5.94
CA ALA A 61 -23.93 9.52 6.17
C ALA A 61 -24.82 10.12 5.06
N ASN A 62 -24.56 9.76 3.80
CA ASN A 62 -25.36 10.23 2.67
C ASN A 62 -26.81 9.70 2.73
N SER A 63 -27.01 8.44 3.13
CA SER A 63 -28.35 7.88 3.33
C SER A 63 -29.13 8.57 4.46
N THR A 64 -28.45 8.98 5.54
CA THR A 64 -29.12 9.73 6.63
C THR A 64 -29.54 11.14 6.22
N GLN A 65 -28.78 11.81 5.34
CA GLN A 65 -29.15 13.13 4.81
C GLN A 65 -30.35 13.07 3.86
N VAL A 66 -30.43 12.03 3.01
CA VAL A 66 -31.59 11.81 2.13
C VAL A 66 -32.86 11.57 2.93
N LYS A 67 -32.77 10.85 4.07
CA LYS A 67 -33.93 10.58 4.92
C LYS A 67 -34.42 11.84 5.66
N ALA A 68 -33.51 12.68 6.15
CA ALA A 68 -33.85 13.94 6.80
C ALA A 68 -34.44 14.99 5.85
N GLY A 69 -34.11 14.94 4.56
CA GLY A 69 -34.68 15.84 3.54
C GLY A 69 -36.08 15.44 3.04
N PHE A 70 -36.59 14.26 3.43
CA PHE A 70 -37.91 13.76 3.05
C PHE A 70 -38.95 13.85 4.17
N GLU A 71 -38.56 14.34 5.35
CA GLU A 71 -39.44 14.53 6.52
C GLU A 71 -39.71 16.03 6.76
N THR A 72 -40.51 16.64 5.89
CA THR A 72 -41.26 17.88 6.22
C THR A 72 -42.69 17.74 5.69
N PRO A 73 -43.71 17.63 6.55
CA PRO A 73 -45.10 17.85 6.18
C PRO A 73 -45.39 19.31 5.84
#